data_AF-A0ABD1SD59-F1
#
_entry.id   AF-A0ABD1SD59-F1
#
_cell.length_a   1.000
_cell.length_b   1.000
_cell.length_c   1.000
_cell.angle_alpha   90.00
_cell.angle_beta   90.00
_cell.angle_gamma   90.00
#
_symmetry.space_group_name_H-M   'P 1'
#
loop_
_entity.id
_entity.type
_entity.pdbx_description
1 polymer ?
#
loop_
_entity_poly.entity_id
_entity_poly.type
_entity_poly.pdbx_seq_one_letter_code
_entity_poly.pdbx_strand_id
1 'polypeptide(L)'
;MLDSKSNLAVRLKLYEDEGSSNCWDSLFQLQSCTSEVVFFFLNGETYLGPSCCRAIKTIEHQCWPAMLGSLGYTTEEGDILRGYCDASDYSPSTPPPPSATHRLPARGP
;
A
#
# COMPACT_ATOMS: atom_id res chain seq x y z
N MET A 1 39.24 -3.67 2.27
CA MET A 1 38.01 -3.17 2.95
C MET A 1 36.82 -2.94 2.00
N LEU A 2 36.98 -2.97 0.67
CA LEU A 2 35.83 -2.87 -0.26
C LEU A 2 34.92 -4.12 -0.24
N ASP A 3 35.45 -5.33 -0.04
CA ASP A 3 34.68 -6.58 -0.01
C ASP A 3 33.54 -6.62 1.02
N SER A 4 33.78 -6.11 2.23
CA SER A 4 32.79 -6.18 3.32
C SER A 4 31.59 -5.28 3.04
N LYS A 5 31.84 -4.11 2.43
CA LYS A 5 30.80 -3.16 2.04
C LYS A 5 29.96 -3.73 0.89
N SER A 6 30.59 -4.39 -0.07
CA SER A 6 29.90 -5.08 -1.16
C SER A 6 29.06 -6.26 -0.66
N ASN A 7 29.57 -7.08 0.26
CA ASN A 7 28.82 -8.21 0.81
C ASN A 7 27.58 -7.78 1.61
N LEU A 8 27.71 -6.76 2.47
CA LEU A 8 26.58 -6.21 3.22
C LEU A 8 25.52 -5.61 2.30
N ALA A 9 25.95 -4.86 1.30
CA ALA A 9 25.03 -4.20 0.39
C ALA A 9 24.39 -5.16 -0.63
N VAL A 10 25.03 -6.28 -0.98
CA VAL A 10 24.39 -7.38 -1.72
C VAL A 10 23.33 -8.06 -0.85
N ARG A 11 23.61 -8.28 0.43
CA ARG A 11 22.64 -8.83 1.39
C ARG A 11 21.46 -7.90 1.64
N LEU A 12 21.70 -6.60 1.65
CA LEU A 12 20.68 -5.56 1.75
C LEU A 12 20.08 -5.17 0.37
N LYS A 13 20.56 -5.77 -0.73
CA LYS A 13 20.20 -5.45 -2.13
C LYS A 13 20.17 -3.94 -2.45
N LEU A 14 21.21 -3.20 -2.03
CA LEU A 14 21.29 -1.75 -2.22
C LEU A 14 21.97 -1.32 -3.54
N TYR A 15 22.69 -2.22 -4.22
CA TYR A 15 23.54 -1.87 -5.37
C TYR A 15 22.91 -2.08 -6.75
N GLU A 16 21.72 -2.68 -6.81
CA GLU A 16 20.92 -2.78 -8.02
C GLU A 16 19.51 -2.28 -7.71
N ASP A 17 18.92 -1.58 -8.68
CA ASP A 17 17.51 -1.23 -8.77
C ASP A 17 17.00 0.01 -8.01
N GLU A 18 16.39 0.90 -8.79
CA GLU A 18 15.35 1.85 -8.40
C GLU A 18 14.31 1.32 -7.39
N GLY A 19 14.16 0.00 -7.26
CA GLY A 19 13.35 -0.68 -6.25
C GLY A 19 13.85 -0.52 -4.81
N SER A 20 15.15 -0.37 -4.57
CA SER A 20 15.71 -0.21 -3.21
C SER A 20 15.26 1.09 -2.54
N SER A 21 15.26 2.22 -3.26
CA SER A 21 14.73 3.48 -2.74
C SER A 21 13.23 3.39 -2.51
N ASN A 22 12.49 2.80 -3.45
CA ASN A 22 11.04 2.63 -3.36
C ASN A 22 10.63 1.81 -2.13
N CYS A 23 11.46 0.84 -1.73
CA CYS A 23 11.22 0.04 -0.55
C CYS A 23 11.34 0.81 0.77
N TRP A 24 12.42 1.59 0.92
CA TRP A 24 12.60 2.43 2.11
C TRP A 24 11.57 3.56 2.16
N ASP A 25 11.28 4.19 1.02
CA ASP A 25 10.25 5.24 0.92
C ASP A 25 8.87 4.69 1.28
N SER A 26 8.52 3.49 0.79
CA SER A 26 7.28 2.81 1.14
C SER A 26 7.24 2.44 2.62
N LEU A 27 8.37 2.02 3.20
CA LEU A 27 8.45 1.72 4.63
C LEU A 27 8.18 2.97 5.48
N PHE A 28 8.77 4.11 5.12
CA PHE A 28 8.49 5.38 5.80
C PHE A 28 7.04 5.84 5.60
N GLN A 29 6.48 5.62 4.40
CA GLN A 29 5.07 5.88 4.15
C GLN A 29 4.18 5.00 5.02
N LEU A 30 4.50 3.71 5.17
CA LEU A 30 3.75 2.80 6.04
C LEU A 30 3.88 3.19 7.52
N GLN A 31 5.04 3.70 7.94
CA GLN A 31 5.23 4.23 9.29
C GLN A 31 4.28 5.39 9.59
N SER A 32 3.99 6.25 8.60
CA SER A 32 2.99 7.32 8.74
C SER A 32 1.56 6.80 8.92
N CYS A 33 1.26 5.58 8.46
CA CYS A 33 -0.05 4.95 8.63
C CYS A 33 -0.27 4.28 9.99
N THR A 34 0.67 4.34 10.93
CA THR A 34 0.61 3.55 12.18
C THR A 34 -0.75 3.67 12.87
N SER A 35 -1.36 4.86 12.87
CA SER A 35 -2.71 5.08 13.38
C SER A 35 -3.76 4.23 12.65
N GLU A 36 -3.83 4.31 11.32
CA GLU A 36 -4.80 3.55 10.50
C GLU A 36 -4.64 2.03 10.72
N VAL A 37 -3.41 1.54 10.77
CA VAL A 37 -3.11 0.12 10.96
C VAL A 37 -3.46 -0.35 12.37
N VAL A 38 -3.15 0.45 13.39
CA VAL A 38 -3.55 0.14 14.78
C VAL A 38 -5.07 0.15 14.93
N PHE A 39 -5.76 1.14 14.36
CA PHE A 39 -7.23 1.19 14.38
C PHE A 39 -7.85 0.00 13.66
N PHE A 40 -7.29 -0.42 12.52
CA PHE A 40 -7.70 -1.61 11.77
C PHE A 40 -7.70 -2.88 12.63
N PHE A 41 -6.59 -3.15 13.34
CA PHE A 41 -6.49 -4.35 14.18
C PHE A 41 -7.27 -4.26 15.50
N LEU A 42 -7.36 -3.09 16.13
CA LEU A 42 -8.01 -2.94 17.44
C LEU A 42 -9.54 -2.87 17.37
N ASN A 43 -10.07 -2.20 16.35
CA ASN A 43 -11.51 -1.92 16.26
C ASN A 43 -12.21 -2.79 15.22
N GLY A 44 -11.45 -3.44 14.33
CA GLY A 44 -12.01 -4.13 13.16
C GLY A 44 -12.69 -3.15 12.18
N GLU A 45 -12.51 -1.85 12.37
CA GLU A 45 -12.98 -0.80 11.45
C GLU A 45 -11.88 -0.52 10.43
N THR A 46 -12.26 -0.67 9.17
CA THR A 46 -11.35 -1.04 8.08
C THR A 46 -11.23 0.09 7.08
N TYR A 47 -10.42 1.07 7.41
CA TYR A 47 -9.98 2.00 6.38
C TYR A 47 -8.48 2.20 6.44
N LEU A 48 -7.79 1.52 5.53
CA LEU A 48 -6.44 1.89 5.14
C LEU A 48 -6.55 2.79 3.90
N GLY A 49 -6.02 3.99 4.01
CA GLY A 49 -6.03 4.96 2.94
C GLY A 49 -5.29 4.45 1.69
N PRO A 50 -5.58 5.02 0.50
CA PRO A 50 -4.96 4.60 -0.75
C PRO A 50 -3.42 4.70 -0.74
N SER A 51 -2.87 5.69 -0.03
CA SER A 51 -1.43 5.84 0.18
C SER A 51 -0.87 4.70 1.02
N CYS A 52 -1.60 4.29 2.06
CA CYS A 52 -1.18 3.21 2.92
C CYS A 52 -1.20 1.87 2.21
N CYS A 53 -2.28 1.57 1.50
CA CYS A 53 -2.37 0.35 0.72
C CYS A 53 -1.35 0.28 -0.42
N ARG A 54 -0.98 1.43 -0.99
CA ARG A 54 0.13 1.47 -1.95
C ARG A 54 1.45 1.08 -1.31
N ALA A 55 1.77 1.63 -0.14
CA ALA A 55 2.98 1.30 0.60
C ALA A 55 3.04 -0.20 0.96
N ILE A 56 1.95 -0.75 1.50
CA ILE A 56 1.84 -2.18 1.84
C ILE A 56 2.09 -3.05 0.60
N LYS A 57 1.43 -2.76 -0.52
CA LYS A 57 1.62 -3.51 -1.76
C LYS A 57 3.04 -3.41 -2.29
N THR A 58 3.67 -2.23 -2.26
CA THR A 58 5.06 -2.09 -2.67
C THR A 58 5.97 -2.96 -1.81
N ILE A 59 5.80 -2.93 -0.49
CA ILE A 59 6.63 -3.71 0.43
C ILE A 59 6.42 -5.22 0.21
N GLU A 60 5.18 -5.66 0.15
CA GLU A 60 4.84 -7.08 0.07
C GLU A 60 5.15 -7.72 -1.29
N HIS A 61 5.07 -6.97 -2.39
CA HIS A 61 5.32 -7.51 -3.74
C HIS A 61 6.74 -7.28 -4.25
N GLN A 62 7.38 -6.17 -3.85
CA GLN A 62 8.62 -5.71 -4.48
C GLN A 62 9.79 -5.68 -3.51
N CYS A 63 9.53 -5.73 -2.20
CA CYS A 63 10.57 -5.65 -1.18
C CYS A 63 10.80 -7.01 -0.50
N TRP A 64 11.74 -7.03 0.46
CA TRP A 64 12.03 -8.25 1.20
C TRP A 64 10.95 -8.50 2.26
N PRO A 65 10.45 -9.75 2.43
CA PRO A 65 9.39 -10.07 3.39
C PRO A 65 9.67 -9.64 4.83
N ALA A 66 10.95 -9.64 5.24
CA ALA A 66 11.36 -9.24 6.58
C ALA A 66 11.29 -7.71 6.83
N MET A 67 10.94 -6.89 5.83
CA MET A 67 10.99 -5.43 5.92
C MET A 67 9.93 -4.88 6.85
N LEU A 68 8.71 -5.42 6.77
CA LEU A 68 7.61 -5.07 7.68
C LEU A 68 7.95 -5.35 9.15
N GLY A 69 8.75 -6.39 9.40
CA GLY A 69 9.25 -6.72 10.72
C GLY A 69 10.03 -5.60 11.41
N SER A 70 10.64 -4.69 10.65
CA SER A 70 11.33 -3.51 11.21
C SER A 70 10.39 -2.49 11.85
N LEU A 71 9.12 -2.49 11.45
CA LEU A 71 8.04 -1.69 12.07
C LEU A 71 7.28 -2.48 13.15
N GLY A 72 7.72 -3.71 13.46
CA GLY A 72 7.09 -4.56 14.45
C GLY A 72 5.95 -5.44 13.93
N TYR A 73 5.69 -5.44 12.63
CA TYR A 73 4.70 -6.34 12.04
C TYR A 73 5.20 -7.77 11.96
N THR A 74 4.33 -8.71 12.30
CA THR A 74 4.50 -10.13 12.03
C THR A 74 4.19 -10.44 10.57
N THR A 75 4.61 -11.63 10.11
CA THR A 75 4.26 -12.12 8.77
C THR A 75 2.74 -12.24 8.58
N GLU A 76 2.03 -12.72 9.61
CA GLU A 76 0.57 -12.86 9.58
C GLU A 76 -0.13 -11.50 9.45
N GLU A 77 0.30 -10.50 10.22
CA GLU A 77 -0.24 -9.13 10.10
C GLU A 77 0.03 -8.53 8.72
N GLY A 78 1.21 -8.76 8.15
CA GLY A 78 1.54 -8.34 6.78
C GLY A 78 0.63 -8.97 5.72
N ASP A 79 0.40 -10.28 5.82
CA ASP A 79 -0.49 -11.02 4.91
C ASP A 79 -1.94 -10.52 4.98
N ILE A 80 -2.43 -10.19 6.19
CA ILE A 80 -3.77 -9.62 6.41
C ILE A 80 -3.89 -8.25 5.74
N LEU A 81 -2.90 -7.37 5.98
CA LEU A 81 -2.86 -6.03 5.41
C LEU A 81 -2.82 -6.06 3.87
N ARG A 82 -2.01 -6.95 3.29
CA ARG A 82 -1.96 -7.18 1.84
C ARG A 82 -3.31 -7.62 1.31
N GLY A 83 -3.92 -8.63 1.92
CA GLY A 83 -5.23 -9.14 1.50
C GLY A 83 -6.32 -8.07 1.50
N TYR A 84 -6.33 -7.19 2.50
CA TYR A 84 -7.25 -6.05 2.55
C TYR A 84 -6.99 -5.06 1.41
N CYS A 85 -5.72 -4.71 1.17
CA CYS A 85 -5.35 -3.71 0.18
C CYS A 85 -5.55 -4.18 -1.26
N ASP A 86 -5.36 -5.47 -1.54
CA ASP A 86 -5.64 -6.06 -2.84
C ASP A 86 -7.15 -6.10 -3.13
N ALA A 87 -7.98 -6.38 -2.11
CA ALA A 87 -9.44 -6.36 -2.25
C ALA A 87 -9.99 -4.94 -2.45
N SER A 88 -9.34 -3.94 -1.85
CA SER A 88 -9.73 -2.53 -1.94
C SER A 88 -9.59 -1.96 -3.35
N ASP A 89 -8.69 -2.50 -4.19
CA ASP A 89 -8.55 -2.11 -5.60
C ASP A 89 -9.77 -2.53 -6.46
N TYR A 90 -10.52 -3.55 -6.02
CA TYR A 90 -11.72 -4.03 -6.72
C TYR A 90 -13.01 -3.33 -6.27
N SER A 91 -12.94 -2.48 -5.24
CA SER A 91 -14.09 -1.70 -4.82
C SER A 91 -14.21 -0.47 -5.72
N PRO A 92 -15.26 -0.35 -6.57
CA PRO A 92 -15.49 0.87 -7.33
C PRO A 92 -15.82 1.96 -6.32
N SER A 93 -14.81 2.73 -5.94
CA SER A 93 -15.00 4.01 -5.31
C SER A 93 -15.81 4.86 -6.28
N THR A 94 -17.03 5.17 -5.85
CA THR A 94 -18.09 5.98 -6.51
C THR A 94 -19.04 5.21 -7.45
N PRO A 95 -20.36 5.16 -7.18
CA PRO A 95 -21.33 4.92 -8.24
C PRO A 95 -21.18 6.02 -9.31
N PRO A 96 -21.31 5.72 -10.61
CA PRO A 96 -21.24 6.76 -11.64
C PRO A 96 -22.26 7.86 -11.33
N PRO A 97 -21.91 9.16 -11.50
CA PRO A 97 -22.89 10.22 -11.34
C PRO A 97 -24.10 9.90 -12.21
N PRO A 98 -25.34 10.12 -11.72
CA PRO A 98 -26.52 9.83 -12.52
C PRO A 98 -26.35 10.56 -13.85
N SER A 99 -26.31 9.81 -14.95
CA SER A 99 -26.24 10.39 -16.29
C SER A 99 -27.36 11.40 -16.38
N ALA A 100 -27.01 12.69 -16.47
CA ALA A 100 -27.98 13.74 -16.66
C ALA A 100 -28.66 13.44 -18.00
N THR A 101 -29.83 12.81 -17.94
CA THR A 101 -30.72 12.62 -19.07
C THR A 101 -30.88 14.01 -19.68
N HIS A 102 -30.30 14.22 -20.86
CA HIS A 102 -30.48 15.43 -21.64
C HIS A 102 -31.98 15.53 -21.92
N ARG A 103 -32.71 16.21 -21.03
CA ARG A 103 -34.13 16.52 -21.20
C ARG A 103 -34.18 17.50 -22.36
N LEU A 104 -34.42 16.96 -23.56
CA LEU A 104 -34.95 17.73 -24.67
C LEU A 104 -36.22 18.43 -24.18
N PRO A 105 -36.33 19.76 -24.29
CA PRO A 105 -37.59 20.42 -24.00
C PRO A 105 -38.60 20.00 -25.07
N ALA A 106 -39.71 19.40 -24.64
CA ALA A 106 -40.87 19.21 -25.48
C ALA A 106 -41.42 20.58 -25.88
N ARG A 107 -41.30 20.92 -27.16
CA ARG A 107 -42.03 22.02 -27.78
C ARG A 107 -43.34 21.44 -28.30
N GLY A 108 -44.45 21.81 -27.71
CA GLY A 108 -45.78 21.61 -28.29
C GLY A 108 -46.67 22.78 -27.90
N PRO A 109 -47.97 22.72 -28.23
CA PRO A 109 -48.50 22.33 -29.54
C PRO A 109 -48.30 23.42 -30.61
#